data_AF-A0A0R2W0T3-F1
#
_entry.id   AF-A0A0R2W0T3-F1
#
_cell.length_a   1.000
_cell.length_b   1.000
_cell.length_c   1.000
_cell.angle_alpha   90.00
_cell.angle_beta   90.00
_cell.angle_gamma   90.00
#
_symmetry.space_group_name_H-M   'P 1'
#
loop_
_entity.id
_entity.type
_entity.pdbx_description
1 polymer ?
#
loop_
_entity_poly.entity_id
_entity_poly.type
_entity_poly.pdbx_seq_one_letter_code
_entity_poly.pdbx_strand_id
1 'polypeptide(L)' 'MPFEKYADAAMSLGSPSSAARALAAGAKNIERVDKLVQQIGLSLGRKNANIDATVALVDQWLAKNRA' A
#
# COMPACT_ATOMS: atom_id res chain seq x y z
N MET A 1 14.42 8.09 15.60
CA MET A 1 14.91 8.63 14.31
C MET A 1 13.98 9.76 13.90
N PRO A 2 14.49 10.93 13.46
CA PRO A 2 13.66 12.00 12.92
C PRO A 2 12.95 11.53 11.64
N PHE A 3 11.72 11.99 11.42
CA PHE A 3 10.87 11.58 10.29
C PHE A 3 11.50 11.97 8.95
N GLU A 4 12.18 13.11 8.93
CA GLU A 4 12.85 13.71 7.77
C GLU A 4 13.77 12.69 7.06
N LYS A 5 14.50 11.86 7.82
CA LYS A 5 15.35 10.82 7.22
C LYS A 5 14.55 9.78 6.42
N TYR A 6 13.33 9.45 6.85
CA TYR A 6 12.46 8.54 6.10
C TYR A 6 11.83 9.23 4.89
N ALA A 7 11.46 10.51 5.03
CA ALA A 7 10.95 11.31 3.92
C ALA A 7 12.01 11.44 2.80
N ASP A 8 13.26 11.75 3.15
CA ASP A 8 14.37 11.85 2.20
C ASP A 8 14.66 10.51 1.52
N ALA A 9 14.63 9.40 2.27
CA ALA A 9 14.81 8.07 1.70
C ALA A 9 13.68 7.71 0.71
N ALA A 10 12.44 8.14 0.97
CA ALA A 10 11.31 7.89 0.09
C ALA A 10 11.48 8.55 -1.29
N MET A 11 12.21 9.67 -1.38
CA MET A 11 12.53 10.33 -2.66
C MET A 11 13.41 9.47 -3.58
N SER A 12 14.13 8.48 -3.03
CA SER A 12 14.98 7.58 -3.80
C SER A 12 14.28 6.27 -4.22
N LEU A 13 12.98 6.11 -3.95
CA LEU A 13 12.21 4.92 -4.33
C LEU A 13 11.81 4.96 -5.81
N GLY A 14 12.78 4.72 -6.70
CA GLY A 14 12.55 4.71 -8.16
C GLY A 14 12.12 3.36 -8.76
N SER A 15 12.36 2.25 -8.06
CA SER A 15 11.97 0.91 -8.52
C SER A 15 10.60 0.48 -7.97
N PRO A 16 9.85 -0.36 -8.70
CA PRO A 16 8.60 -0.91 -8.18
C PRO A 16 8.83 -1.67 -6.86
N SER A 17 7.97 -1.41 -5.88
CA SER A 17 8.00 -2.10 -4.59
C SER A 17 7.84 -3.62 -4.74
N SER A 18 8.25 -4.40 -3.73
CA SER A 18 8.04 -5.85 -3.70
C SER A 18 6.56 -6.22 -3.88
N ALA A 19 5.65 -5.49 -3.22
CA ALA A 19 4.21 -5.67 -3.36
C ALA A 19 3.74 -5.45 -4.82
N ALA A 20 4.16 -4.35 -5.45
CA ALA A 20 3.80 -4.07 -6.84
C ALA A 20 4.30 -5.16 -7.79
N ARG A 21 5.54 -5.62 -7.61
CA ARG A 21 6.12 -6.72 -8.40
C ARG A 21 5.36 -8.03 -8.20
N ALA A 22 5.00 -8.37 -6.96
CA ALA A 22 4.24 -9.59 -6.67
C ALA A 22 2.85 -9.57 -7.32
N LEU A 23 2.14 -8.44 -7.25
CA LEU A 23 0.84 -8.28 -7.91
C LEU A 23 0.95 -8.42 -9.43
N ALA A 24 1.93 -7.76 -10.04
CA ALA A 24 2.18 -7.89 -11.48
C ALA A 24 2.54 -9.32 -11.91
N ALA A 25 3.18 -10.09 -11.03
CA ALA A 25 3.50 -11.51 -11.24
C ALA A 25 2.32 -12.48 -10.99
N GLY A 26 1.12 -11.96 -10.70
CA GLY A 26 -0.08 -12.79 -10.52
C GLY A 26 -0.29 -13.29 -9.09
N ALA A 27 0.37 -12.71 -8.08
CA ALA A 27 0.15 -13.10 -6.70
C ALA A 27 -1.33 -12.94 -6.32
N LYS A 28 -1.95 -14.01 -5.83
CA LYS A 28 -3.35 -14.03 -5.35
C LYS A 28 -3.49 -13.44 -3.95
N ASN A 29 -2.42 -13.44 -3.18
CA ASN A 29 -2.35 -12.91 -1.82
C ASN A 29 -1.00 -12.24 -1.60
N ILE A 30 -1.01 -11.13 -0.87
CA ILE A 30 0.17 -10.43 -0.35
C ILE A 30 -0.17 -9.93 1.06
N GLU A 31 0.84 -9.56 1.85
CA GLU A 31 0.62 -8.83 3.09
C GLU A 31 0.04 -7.43 2.81
N ARG A 32 -0.92 -6.98 3.64
CA ARG A 32 -1.73 -5.77 3.41
C ARG A 32 -1.59 -4.73 4.52
N VAL A 33 -0.37 -4.21 4.69
CA VAL A 33 -0.07 -3.14 5.65
C VAL A 33 -0.88 -1.87 5.35
N ASP A 34 -1.13 -1.57 4.08
CA ASP A 34 -2.02 -0.49 3.62
C ASP A 34 -3.44 -0.59 4.22
N LYS A 35 -4.04 -1.79 4.21
CA LYS A 35 -5.34 -2.03 4.85
C LYS A 35 -5.28 -1.89 6.36
N LEU A 36 -4.24 -2.40 7.00
CA LEU A 36 -4.06 -2.25 8.45
C LEU A 36 -4.03 -0.77 8.85
N VAL A 37 -3.23 0.05 8.16
CA VAL A 37 -3.15 1.50 8.41
C VAL A 37 -4.49 2.18 8.15
N GLN A 38 -5.21 1.82 7.07
CA GLN A 38 -6.54 2.35 6.80
C GLN A 38 -7.51 2.05 7.95
N GLN A 39 -7.55 0.80 8.44
CA GLN A 39 -8.45 0.41 9.53
C GLN A 39 -8.12 1.11 10.86
N ILE A 40 -6.83 1.31 11.15
CA ILE A 40 -6.40 2.12 12.31
C ILE A 40 -6.84 3.58 12.14
N GLY A 41 -6.72 4.15 10.94
CA GLY A 41 -7.24 5.50 10.65
C GLY A 41 -8.74 5.58 10.94
N LEU A 42 -9.51 4.65 10.40
CA LEU A 42 -10.97 4.59 10.57
C LEU A 42 -11.37 4.43 12.04
N SER A 43 -10.68 3.59 12.83
CA SER A 43 -10.97 3.43 14.26
C SER A 43 -10.69 4.69 15.07
N LEU A 44 -9.78 5.56 14.58
CA LEU A 44 -9.48 6.87 15.16
C LEU A 44 -10.32 8.01 14.55
N GLY A 45 -11.31 7.71 13.71
CA GLY A 45 -12.12 8.72 13.02
C GLY A 45 -11.35 9.55 12.00
N ARG A 46 -10.19 9.07 11.53
CA ARG A 46 -9.33 9.73 10.55
C ARG A 46 -9.43 9.05 9.20
N LYS A 47 -9.58 9.84 8.14
CA LYS A 47 -9.53 9.35 6.75
C LYS A 47 -8.36 10.00 6.03
N ASN A 48 -7.76 9.26 5.10
CA ASN A 48 -6.66 9.74 4.29
C ASN A 48 -6.85 9.26 2.85
N ALA A 49 -7.14 10.20 1.95
CA ALA A 49 -7.46 9.90 0.57
C ALA A 49 -6.35 9.12 -0.17
N ASN A 50 -5.08 9.35 0.17
CA ASN A 50 -3.96 8.65 -0.46
C ASN A 50 -3.89 7.18 -0.02
N ILE A 51 -4.15 6.90 1.25
CA ILE A 51 -4.24 5.53 1.78
C ILE A 51 -5.44 4.82 1.14
N ASP A 52 -6.61 5.49 1.10
CA ASP A 52 -7.82 4.92 0.52
C ASP A 52 -7.64 4.56 -0.97
N ALA A 53 -7.03 5.47 -1.75
CA ALA A 53 -6.71 5.21 -3.16
C ALA A 53 -5.72 4.05 -3.34
N THR A 54 -4.70 3.96 -2.47
CA THR A 54 -3.71 2.87 -2.51
C THR A 54 -4.38 1.52 -2.21
N VAL A 55 -5.22 1.46 -1.17
CA VAL A 55 -5.95 0.25 -0.79
C VAL A 55 -6.86 -0.22 -1.93
N ALA A 56 -7.60 0.72 -2.54
CA ALA A 56 -8.48 0.42 -3.67
C ALA A 56 -7.71 -0.12 -4.88
N LEU A 57 -6.55 0.45 -5.20
CA LEU A 57 -5.69 -0.01 -6.29
C LEU A 57 -5.20 -1.45 -6.07
N VAL A 58 -4.71 -1.76 -4.85
CA VAL A 58 -4.23 -3.10 -4.53
C VAL A 58 -5.37 -4.12 -4.51
N ASP A 59 -6.56 -3.72 -4.04
CA ASP A 59 -7.75 -4.58 -4.09
C ASP A 59 -8.15 -4.95 -5.51
N GLN A 60 -8.09 -4.01 -6.46
CA GLN A 60 -8.36 -4.28 -7.88
C GLN A 60 -7.38 -5.29 -8.48
N TRP A 61 -6.08 -5.15 -8.18
CA TRP A 61 -5.07 -6.12 -8.64
C TRP A 61 -5.30 -7.51 -8.07
N LEU A 62 -5.60 -7.62 -6.77
CA LEU A 62 -5.87 -8.91 -6.14
C LEU A 62 -7.15 -9.55 -6.69
N ALA A 63 -8.20 -8.76 -6.94
CA ALA A 63 -9.41 -9.23 -7.57
C ALA A 63 -9.13 -9.80 -8.97
N LYS A 64 -8.35 -9.08 -9.79
CA LYS A 64 -7.90 -9.54 -11.10
C LYS A 64 -7.11 -10.85 -11.02
N ASN A 65 -6.19 -10.97 -10.08
CA ASN A 65 -5.33 -12.17 -9.96
C ASN A 65 -6.07 -13.40 -9.40
N ARG A 66 -7.22 -13.19 -8.75
CA ARG A 66 -8.06 -14.25 -8.17
C ARG A 66 -9.17 -14.73 -9.10
N ALA A 67 -9.44 -14.00 -10.19
CA ALA A 67 -10.40 -14.37 -11.22
C ALA A 67 -10.00 -15.67 -11.95
#